data_AF-A0A2A4JCY6-F1
#
_entry.id   AF-A0A2A4JCY6-F1
#
_cell.length_a   1.000
_cell.length_b   1.000
_cell.length_c   1.000
_cell.angle_alpha   90.00
_cell.angle_beta   90.00
_cell.angle_gamma   90.00
#
_symmetry.space_group_name_H-M   'P 1'
#
loop_
_entity.id
_entity.type
_entity.pdbx_description
1 polymer ?
#
loop_
_entity_poly.entity_id
_entity_poly.type
_entity_poly.pdbx_seq_one_letter_code
_entity_poly.pdbx_strand_id
1 'polypeptide(L)'
;YATFVLRGRSHRVGRCGVAATIIDYSLSRVSLPLAAGESAALYNDLATDDSLFDAVGDYQFEVYRLMRDKLGNDWKNFAPYTNILWLHYTVDKMITALRYKRTNTKIHKHYIDKLKGIKSRILDYGSAALFVLTDNEI
;
A
#
# COMPACT_ATOMS: atom_id res chain seq x y z
N TYR A 1 0.38 -5.29 21.15
CA TYR A 1 1.03 -5.53 19.84
C TYR A 1 0.04 -6.15 18.87
N ALA A 2 0.30 -6.00 17.57
CA ALA A 2 -0.33 -6.75 16.48
C ALA A 2 0.71 -7.76 15.97
N THR A 3 0.26 -8.98 15.68
CA THR A 3 1.14 -10.09 15.31
C THR A 3 0.67 -10.71 14.01
N PHE A 4 1.58 -11.02 13.11
CA PHE A 4 1.29 -11.67 11.84
C PHE A 4 2.46 -12.56 11.41
N VAL A 5 2.18 -13.49 10.49
CA VAL A 5 3.19 -14.36 9.89
C VAL A 5 3.33 -13.98 8.42
N LEU A 6 4.57 -13.75 7.98
CA LEU A 6 4.90 -13.48 6.59
C LEU A 6 6.02 -14.42 6.15
N ARG A 7 5.75 -15.26 5.14
CA ARG A 7 6.69 -16.28 4.64
C ARG A 7 7.31 -17.14 5.77
N GLY A 8 6.47 -17.57 6.71
CA GLY A 8 6.87 -18.39 7.86
C GLY A 8 7.60 -17.64 8.98
N ARG A 9 7.86 -16.33 8.84
CA ARG A 9 8.47 -15.51 9.89
C ARG A 9 7.40 -14.78 10.68
N SER A 10 7.49 -14.85 12.01
CA SER A 10 6.58 -14.15 12.92
C SER A 10 7.04 -12.72 13.14
N HIS A 11 6.14 -11.75 12.93
CA HIS A 11 6.38 -10.33 13.13
C HIS A 11 5.47 -9.78 14.24
N ARG A 12 5.95 -8.76 14.96
CA ARG A 12 5.25 -8.15 16.08
C ARG A 12 5.40 -6.64 16.05
N VAL A 13 4.30 -5.92 15.82
CA VAL A 13 4.27 -4.45 15.70
C VAL A 13 3.55 -3.82 16.89
N GLY A 14 4.09 -2.72 17.42
CA GLY A 14 3.44 -1.96 18.49
C GLY A 14 2.10 -1.37 18.01
N ARG A 15 1.01 -1.62 18.73
CA ARG A 15 -0.32 -1.07 18.37
C ARG A 15 -0.46 0.41 18.70
N CYS A 16 0.31 0.90 19.68
CA CYS A 16 0.24 2.29 20.14
C CYS A 16 -1.20 2.79 20.41
N GLY A 17 -2.08 1.90 20.90
CA GLY A 17 -3.49 2.20 21.19
C GLY A 17 -4.43 2.13 19.98
N VAL A 18 -3.95 1.78 18.79
CA VAL A 18 -4.73 1.75 17.54
C VAL A 18 -4.71 0.36 16.91
N ALA A 19 -5.82 -0.03 16.27
CA ALA A 19 -5.91 -1.18 15.39
C ALA A 19 -6.34 -0.70 14.01
N ALA A 20 -5.63 -1.14 12.97
CA ALA A 20 -5.94 -0.80 11.59
C ALA A 20 -6.61 -2.00 10.90
N THR A 21 -7.60 -1.72 10.06
CA THR A 21 -8.31 -2.72 9.25
C THR A 21 -8.40 -2.19 7.82
N ILE A 22 -7.96 -2.98 6.84
CA ILE A 22 -8.17 -2.66 5.42
C ILE A 22 -9.59 -3.09 5.06
N ILE A 23 -10.34 -2.19 4.44
CA ILE A 23 -11.73 -2.39 4.00
C ILE A 23 -11.85 -2.00 2.53
N ASP A 24 -13.03 -2.23 1.96
CA ASP A 24 -13.38 -1.92 0.58
C ASP A 24 -12.46 -2.57 -0.46
N TYR A 25 -12.90 -3.74 -0.92
CA TYR A 25 -12.17 -4.54 -1.89
C TYR A 25 -12.70 -4.38 -3.32
N SER A 26 -13.49 -3.32 -3.59
CA SER A 26 -14.17 -3.13 -4.88
C SER A 26 -13.21 -3.12 -6.06
N LEU A 27 -11.98 -2.61 -5.87
CA LEU A 27 -10.92 -2.56 -6.88
C LEU A 27 -9.76 -3.53 -6.61
N SER A 28 -9.95 -4.48 -5.70
CA SER A 28 -8.92 -5.45 -5.33
C SER A 28 -8.75 -6.55 -6.39
N ARG A 29 -7.59 -7.21 -6.35
CA ARG A 29 -7.27 -8.38 -7.17
C ARG A 29 -6.68 -9.48 -6.31
N VAL A 30 -7.20 -10.71 -6.42
CA VAL A 30 -6.68 -11.89 -5.71
C VAL A 30 -6.70 -13.12 -6.60
N SER A 31 -5.71 -14.01 -6.43
CA SER A 31 -5.72 -15.34 -7.04
C SER A 31 -6.34 -16.34 -6.08
N LEU A 32 -7.41 -17.01 -6.51
CA LEU A 32 -8.07 -18.07 -5.76
C LEU A 32 -7.68 -19.43 -6.34
N PRO A 33 -7.29 -20.41 -5.50
CA PRO A 33 -7.08 -21.77 -5.96
C PRO A 33 -8.40 -22.38 -6.41
N LEU A 34 -8.37 -23.11 -7.52
CA LEU A 34 -9.50 -23.89 -8.04
C LEU A 34 -9.25 -25.39 -7.81
N ALA A 35 -10.30 -26.18 -8.04
CA ALA A 35 -10.15 -27.62 -8.17
C ALA A 35 -9.16 -27.96 -9.29
N ALA A 36 -8.48 -29.10 -9.18
CA ALA A 36 -7.46 -29.57 -10.13
C ALA A 36 -6.14 -28.75 -10.20
N GLY A 37 -5.87 -27.87 -9.24
CA GLY A 37 -4.58 -27.17 -9.14
C GLY A 37 -4.45 -25.94 -10.03
N GLU A 38 -5.54 -25.51 -10.65
CA GLU A 38 -5.63 -24.24 -11.38
C GLU A 38 -5.84 -23.05 -10.42
N SER A 39 -5.71 -21.82 -10.92
CA SER A 39 -6.05 -20.61 -10.16
C SER A 39 -6.87 -19.65 -11.01
N ALA A 40 -7.92 -19.08 -10.43
CA ALA A 40 -8.68 -17.99 -11.01
C ALA A 40 -8.26 -16.64 -10.41
N ALA A 41 -8.20 -15.61 -11.24
CA ALA A 41 -8.06 -14.23 -10.76
C ALA A 41 -9.46 -13.65 -10.52
N LEU A 42 -9.74 -13.25 -9.29
CA LEU A 42 -10.89 -12.40 -8.96
C LEU A 42 -10.39 -10.95 -8.92
N TYR A 43 -10.93 -10.11 -9.80
CA TYR A 43 -10.54 -8.71 -9.94
C TYR A 43 -11.69 -7.90 -10.54
N ASN A 44 -11.63 -6.58 -10.39
CA ASN A 44 -12.47 -5.66 -11.14
C ASN A 44 -11.69 -5.15 -12.35
N ASP A 45 -12.29 -5.22 -13.54
CA ASP A 45 -11.67 -4.73 -14.76
C ASP A 45 -11.96 -3.24 -14.93
N LEU A 46 -10.88 -2.45 -14.98
CA LEU A 46 -10.93 -0.99 -15.13
C LEU A 46 -10.47 -0.53 -16.51
N ALA A 47 -10.24 -1.45 -17.45
CA ALA A 47 -9.63 -1.14 -18.74
C ALA A 47 -10.40 -0.09 -19.56
N THR A 48 -11.70 0.07 -19.33
CA THR A 48 -12.61 0.97 -20.04
C THR A 48 -13.16 2.11 -19.18
N ASP A 49 -12.67 2.30 -17.95
CA ASP A 49 -13.16 3.37 -17.06
C ASP A 49 -12.30 4.63 -17.16
N ASP A 50 -12.46 5.39 -18.24
CA ASP A 50 -11.70 6.62 -18.49
C ASP A 50 -11.93 7.68 -17.39
N SER A 51 -13.13 7.69 -16.80
CA SER A 51 -13.52 8.68 -15.78
C SER A 51 -12.65 8.61 -14.52
N LEU A 52 -12.21 7.41 -14.14
CA LEU A 52 -11.32 7.20 -13.01
C LEU A 52 -9.93 7.81 -13.24
N PHE A 53 -9.44 7.78 -14.47
CA PHE A 53 -8.07 8.18 -14.81
C PHE A 53 -7.93 9.65 -15.18
N ASP A 54 -9.03 10.28 -15.63
CA ASP A 54 -9.10 11.72 -15.94
C ASP A 54 -9.27 12.59 -14.68
N ALA A 55 -9.59 11.98 -13.54
CA ALA A 55 -9.76 12.70 -12.29
C ALA A 55 -8.46 13.36 -11.80
N VAL A 56 -8.60 14.55 -11.20
CA VAL A 56 -7.49 15.40 -10.73
C VAL A 56 -7.76 15.92 -9.31
N GLY A 57 -6.73 16.48 -8.68
CA GLY A 57 -6.84 17.22 -7.42
C GLY A 57 -6.31 16.49 -6.18
N ASP A 58 -6.15 15.16 -6.24
CA ASP A 58 -5.54 14.37 -5.18
C ASP A 58 -4.53 13.35 -5.73
N TYR A 59 -3.48 13.06 -4.95
CA TYR A 59 -2.45 12.10 -5.33
C TYR A 59 -3.00 10.68 -5.54
N GLN A 60 -4.17 10.34 -4.97
CA GLN A 60 -4.82 9.05 -5.23
C GLN A 60 -5.10 8.82 -6.73
N PHE A 61 -5.44 9.87 -7.49
CA PHE A 61 -5.73 9.73 -8.91
C PHE A 61 -4.47 9.44 -9.71
N GLU A 62 -3.33 9.97 -9.25
CA GLU A 62 -2.03 9.62 -9.82
C GLU A 62 -1.66 8.17 -9.53
N VAL A 63 -2.00 7.65 -8.34
CA VAL A 63 -1.79 6.22 -8.02
C VAL A 63 -2.53 5.34 -9.03
N TYR A 64 -3.77 5.64 -9.36
CA TYR A 64 -4.51 4.87 -10.37
C TYR A 64 -3.85 4.91 -11.76
N ARG A 65 -3.34 6.07 -12.19
CA ARG A 65 -2.59 6.20 -13.45
C ARG A 65 -1.30 5.37 -13.44
N LEU A 66 -0.51 5.48 -12.35
CA LEU A 66 0.71 4.69 -12.17
C LEU A 66 0.44 3.18 -12.15
N MET A 67 -0.68 2.75 -11.54
CA MET A 67 -1.11 1.36 -11.59
C MET A 67 -1.44 0.91 -13.01
N ARG A 68 -2.21 1.71 -13.76
CA ARG A 68 -2.57 1.42 -15.16
C ARG A 68 -1.32 1.26 -16.02
N ASP A 69 -0.35 2.16 -15.89
CA ASP A 69 0.92 2.12 -16.61
C ASP A 69 1.73 0.87 -16.24
N LYS A 70 1.77 0.54 -14.94
CA LYS A 70 2.49 -0.66 -14.46
C LYS A 70 1.86 -1.97 -14.96
N LEU A 71 0.55 -1.99 -15.12
CA LEU A 71 -0.22 -3.16 -15.55
C LEU A 71 -0.36 -3.26 -17.07
N GLY A 72 0.00 -2.21 -17.82
CA GLY A 72 -0.29 -2.13 -19.26
C GLY A 72 -1.79 -2.17 -19.57
N ASN A 73 -2.61 -1.62 -18.66
CA ASN A 73 -4.07 -1.68 -18.66
C ASN A 73 -4.69 -3.10 -18.58
N ASP A 74 -3.90 -4.13 -18.26
CA ASP A 74 -4.42 -5.48 -17.99
C ASP A 74 -4.53 -5.71 -16.47
N TRP A 75 -5.72 -5.44 -15.93
CA TRP A 75 -6.04 -5.46 -14.50
C TRP A 75 -6.11 -6.87 -13.90
N LYS A 76 -6.09 -7.91 -14.75
CA LYS A 76 -5.99 -9.31 -14.30
C LYS A 76 -4.60 -9.62 -13.73
N ASN A 77 -3.58 -8.93 -14.22
CA ASN A 77 -2.18 -9.22 -13.92
C ASN A 77 -1.84 -9.05 -12.44
N PHE A 78 -0.94 -9.91 -11.96
CA PHE A 78 -0.43 -9.79 -10.61
C PHE A 78 0.75 -8.83 -10.56
N ALA A 79 0.48 -7.59 -10.16
CA ALA A 79 1.52 -6.58 -9.93
C ALA A 79 1.53 -6.15 -8.45
N PRO A 80 2.23 -6.85 -7.54
CA PRO A 80 2.23 -6.51 -6.12
C PRO A 80 2.87 -5.13 -5.81
N TYR A 81 3.52 -4.52 -6.80
CA TYR A 81 4.00 -3.14 -6.75
C TYR A 81 2.88 -2.13 -6.59
N THR A 82 1.65 -2.42 -7.03
CA THR A 82 0.52 -1.51 -6.84
C THR A 82 0.22 -1.26 -5.36
N ASN A 83 0.47 -2.25 -4.49
CA ASN A 83 0.37 -2.08 -3.04
C ASN A 83 1.44 -1.10 -2.52
N ILE A 84 2.62 -1.06 -3.13
CA ILE A 84 3.68 -0.08 -2.77
C ILE A 84 3.24 1.33 -3.12
N LEU A 85 2.59 1.53 -4.27
CA LEU A 85 2.04 2.84 -4.64
C LEU A 85 0.99 3.33 -3.62
N TRP A 86 0.08 2.46 -3.19
CA TRP A 86 -0.91 2.78 -2.15
C TRP A 86 -0.29 3.04 -0.78
N LEU A 87 0.76 2.30 -0.40
CA LEU A 87 1.50 2.56 0.83
C LEU A 87 2.26 3.90 0.76
N HIS A 88 2.87 4.23 -0.38
CA HIS A 88 3.51 5.53 -0.60
C HIS A 88 2.50 6.68 -0.45
N TYR A 89 1.32 6.53 -1.06
CA TYR A 89 0.20 7.46 -0.87
C TYR A 89 -0.22 7.59 0.61
N THR A 90 -0.35 6.47 1.31
CA THR A 90 -0.76 6.44 2.72
C THR A 90 0.25 7.19 3.58
N VAL A 91 1.55 6.94 3.39
CA VAL A 91 2.63 7.63 4.11
C VAL A 91 2.62 9.13 3.77
N ASP A 92 2.40 9.51 2.51
CA ASP A 92 2.24 10.93 2.14
C ASP A 92 1.11 11.58 2.95
N LYS A 93 -0.08 10.99 2.99
CA LYS A 93 -1.21 11.52 3.75
C LYS A 93 -0.94 11.57 5.25
N MET A 94 -0.21 10.60 5.79
CA MET A 94 0.22 10.64 7.19
C MET A 94 1.14 11.83 7.48
N ILE A 95 1.92 12.29 6.51
CA ILE A 95 2.82 13.45 6.65
C ILE A 95 2.08 14.77 6.39
N THR A 96 1.23 14.82 5.36
CA THR A 96 0.72 16.08 4.78
C THR A 96 -0.72 16.41 5.18
N ALA A 97 -1.56 15.41 5.46
CA ALA A 97 -3.00 15.60 5.64
C ALA A 97 -3.51 15.42 7.08
N LEU A 98 -2.77 14.70 7.93
CA LEU A 98 -3.21 14.42 9.31
C LEU A 98 -2.93 15.59 10.27
N ARG A 99 -3.91 15.88 11.15
CA ARG A 99 -3.81 16.91 12.20
C ARG A 99 -3.36 16.30 13.53
N TYR A 100 -2.06 16.38 13.83
CA TYR A 100 -1.50 15.85 15.07
C TYR A 100 -1.64 16.82 16.25
N LYS A 101 -1.92 16.30 17.46
CA LYS A 101 -2.18 17.11 18.67
C LYS A 101 -0.93 17.58 19.45
N ARG A 102 0.30 17.15 19.09
CA ARG A 102 1.55 17.46 19.85
C ARG A 102 2.78 17.62 18.93
N THR A 103 2.67 18.48 17.91
CA THR A 103 3.66 18.62 16.83
C THR A 103 5.03 19.17 17.28
N ASN A 104 5.08 19.91 18.38
CA ASN A 104 6.31 20.53 18.88
C ASN A 104 7.24 19.57 19.64
N THR A 105 6.80 18.34 19.93
CA THR A 105 7.59 17.38 20.72
C THR A 105 8.72 16.76 19.89
N LYS A 106 9.85 16.45 20.55
CA LYS A 106 10.98 15.74 19.91
C LYS A 106 10.55 14.39 19.32
N ILE A 107 9.67 13.68 20.03
CA ILE A 107 9.12 12.39 19.59
C ILE A 107 8.34 12.55 18.29
N HIS A 108 7.46 13.55 18.20
CA HIS A 108 6.70 13.79 16.97
C HIS A 108 7.62 14.08 15.78
N LYS A 109 8.58 15.00 15.95
CA LYS A 109 9.55 15.35 14.91
C LYS A 109 10.31 14.11 14.44
N HIS A 110 10.83 13.32 15.37
CA HIS A 110 11.53 12.06 15.09
C HIS A 110 10.70 11.10 14.22
N TYR A 111 9.44 10.86 14.57
CA TYR A 111 8.59 9.92 13.80
C TYR A 111 8.12 10.51 12.46
N ILE A 112 7.94 11.82 12.34
CA ILE A 112 7.71 12.47 11.04
C ILE A 112 8.92 12.32 10.13
N ASP A 113 10.14 12.48 10.66
CA ASP A 113 11.37 12.27 9.88
C ASP A 113 11.52 10.81 9.45
N LYS A 114 11.17 9.85 10.32
CA LYS A 114 11.06 8.43 9.92
C LYS A 114 10.06 8.20 8.80
N LEU A 115 8.86 8.78 8.87
CA LEU A 115 7.86 8.66 7.81
C LEU A 115 8.38 9.25 6.48
N LYS A 116 9.06 10.39 6.52
CA LYS A 116 9.70 10.97 5.32
C LYS A 116 10.77 10.05 4.74
N GLY A 117 11.60 9.44 5.59
CA GLY A 117 12.59 8.45 5.17
C GLY A 117 11.96 7.21 4.55
N ILE A 118 10.82 6.74 5.06
CA ILE A 118 10.06 5.64 4.45
C ILE A 118 9.52 6.10 3.09
N LYS A 119 8.90 7.27 3.02
CA LYS A 119 8.35 7.82 1.78
C LYS A 119 9.41 7.87 0.67
N SER A 120 10.63 8.28 0.97
CA SER A 120 11.69 8.42 -0.05
C SER A 120 12.20 7.09 -0.60
N ARG A 121 12.08 5.97 0.14
CA ARG A 121 12.65 4.67 -0.23
C ARG A 121 11.63 3.59 -0.55
N ILE A 122 10.37 3.75 -0.12
CA ILE A 122 9.36 2.68 -0.25
C ILE A 122 9.10 2.29 -1.72
N LEU A 123 9.30 3.23 -2.65
CA LEU A 123 9.14 3.01 -4.09
C LEU A 123 10.22 2.11 -4.71
N ASP A 124 11.34 1.89 -4.02
CA ASP A 124 12.43 1.02 -4.46
C ASP A 124 12.10 -0.48 -4.27
N TYR A 125 11.05 -0.79 -3.49
CA TYR A 125 10.64 -2.16 -3.22
C TYR A 125 9.61 -2.65 -4.25
N GLY A 126 9.77 -3.89 -4.70
CA GLY A 126 8.84 -4.52 -5.66
C GLY A 126 7.49 -4.97 -5.07
N SER A 127 7.36 -5.04 -3.75
CA SER A 127 6.12 -5.44 -3.06
C SER A 127 6.14 -5.08 -1.58
N ALA A 128 4.97 -4.97 -0.96
CA ALA A 128 4.84 -4.78 0.49
C ALA A 128 5.49 -5.92 1.29
N ALA A 129 5.43 -7.16 0.77
CA ALA A 129 6.09 -8.29 1.41
C ALA A 129 7.62 -8.15 1.40
N LEU A 130 8.21 -7.68 0.30
CA LEU A 130 9.65 -7.40 0.24
C LEU A 130 10.02 -6.29 1.22
N PHE A 131 9.26 -5.18 1.22
CA PHE A 131 9.47 -4.07 2.15
C PHE A 131 9.54 -4.55 3.61
N VAL A 132 8.57 -5.35 4.06
CA VAL A 132 8.54 -5.88 5.44
C VAL A 132 9.72 -6.83 5.73
N LEU A 133 10.25 -7.54 4.74
CA LEU A 133 11.28 -8.56 4.94
C LEU A 133 12.71 -8.01 4.85
N THR A 134 12.92 -6.87 4.20
CA THR A 134 14.27 -6.35 3.88
C THR A 134 14.52 -4.93 4.35
N ASP A 135 13.50 -4.15 4.71
CA ASP A 135 13.74 -2.80 5.23
C ASP A 135 14.32 -2.88 6.64
N ASN A 136 15.51 -2.30 6.82
CA ASN A 136 16.29 -2.39 8.05
C ASN A 136 15.75 -1.52 9.20
N GLU A 137 14.67 -0.77 8.99
CA GLU A 137 14.05 0.09 10.02
C GLU A 137 12.70 -0.42 10.55
N ILE A 138 12.21 -1.57 10.05
CA ILE A 138 11.01 -2.26 10.55
C ILE A 138 11.39 -3.22 11.69
#